data_AF-A0AAV5HYW6-F1
#
_entry.id   AF-A0AAV5HYW6-F1
#
_cell.length_a   1.000
_cell.length_b   1.000
_cell.length_c   1.000
_cell.angle_alpha   90.00
_cell.angle_beta   90.00
_cell.angle_gamma   90.00
#
_symmetry.space_group_name_H-M   'P 1'
#
loop_
_entity.id
_entity.type
_entity.pdbx_description
1 polymer ?
#
loop_
_entity_poly.entity_id
_entity_poly.type
_entity_poly.pdbx_seq_one_letter_code
_entity_poly.pdbx_strand_id
1 'polypeptide(L)' 'MMMTSGEAMKYKSLLDAFSQIVRNEGVKSLFKGAGANILRAIAGAGVRAGYDKPQMIVFGNKYGSGGA' A
#
# COMPACT_ATOMS: atom_id res chain seq x y z
N MET A 1 -1.67 -14.06 3.17
CA MET A 1 -0.65 -15.11 2.93
C MET A 1 0.63 -14.43 2.43
N MET A 2 1.76 -14.65 3.08
CA MET A 2 3.06 -14.18 2.57
C MET A 2 3.56 -15.15 1.50
N MET A 3 3.87 -14.64 0.32
CA MET A 3 4.41 -15.42 -0.79
C MET A 3 5.85 -15.82 -0.44
N THR A 4 6.06 -17.06 -0.01
CA THR A 4 7.39 -17.67 -0.05
C THR A 4 7.53 -18.36 -1.39
N SER A 5 7.89 -17.59 -2.41
CA SER A 5 8.52 -18.17 -3.60
C SER A 5 9.83 -18.80 -3.12
N GLY A 6 10.06 -20.07 -3.44
CA GLY A 6 11.19 -20.89 -2.97
C GLY A 6 12.59 -20.45 -3.43
N GLU A 7 12.89 -19.16 -3.39
CA GLU A 7 14.24 -18.63 -3.52
C GLU A 7 14.97 -18.72 -2.18
N ALA A 8 16.25 -19.11 -2.22
CA ALA A 8 17.12 -19.06 -1.06
C ALA A 8 17.08 -17.66 -0.41
N MET A 9 17.12 -17.62 0.93
CA MET A 9 16.96 -16.40 1.74
C MET A 9 17.83 -15.26 1.18
N LYS A 10 17.22 -14.38 0.38
CA LYS A 10 17.94 -13.41 -0.48
C LYS A 10 18.57 -12.26 0.30
N TYR A 11 18.07 -12.02 1.52
CA TYR A 11 18.51 -10.94 2.39
C TYR A 11 18.57 -11.42 3.83
N LYS A 12 19.64 -11.07 4.53
CA LYS A 12 19.90 -11.54 5.90
C LYS A 12 19.22 -10.65 6.95
N SER A 13 18.91 -9.41 6.60
CA SER A 13 18.26 -8.40 7.45
C SER A 13 17.72 -7.23 6.61
N LEU A 14 16.82 -6.40 7.16
CA LEU A 14 16.25 -5.23 6.46
C LEU A 14 17.34 -4.24 5.96
N LEU A 15 18.35 -3.98 6.79
CA LEU A 15 19.45 -3.07 6.44
C LEU A 15 20.33 -3.64 5.31
N ASP A 16 20.52 -4.96 5.30
CA ASP A 16 21.24 -5.68 4.26
C ASP A 16 20.47 -5.62 2.93
N ALA A 17 19.16 -5.85 2.98
CA ALA A 17 18.28 -5.67 1.81
C ALA A 17 18.32 -4.24 1.27
N PHE A 18 18.20 -3.25 2.13
CA PHE A 18 18.24 -1.84 1.73
C PHE A 18 19.57 -1.47 1.08
N SER A 19 20.70 -1.88 1.69
CA SER A 19 22.03 -1.60 1.13
C SER A 19 22.25 -2.30 -0.21
N GLN A 20 21.82 -3.55 -0.35
CA GLN A 20 21.92 -4.31 -1.60
C GLN A 20 21.07 -3.72 -2.71
N ILE A 21 19.82 -3.33 -2.42
CA ILE A 21 18.92 -2.69 -3.41
C ILE A 21 19.48 -1.35 -3.85
N VAL A 22 19.95 -0.51 -2.91
CA VAL A 22 20.52 0.80 -3.24
C VAL A 22 21.82 0.68 -4.02
N ARG A 23 22.68 -0.29 -3.70
CA ARG A 23 23.94 -0.52 -4.46
C ARG A 23 23.70 -1.09 -5.85
N ASN A 24 22.79 -2.04 -6.01
CA ASN A 24 22.63 -2.76 -7.27
C ASN A 24 21.66 -2.07 -8.24
N GLU A 25 20.59 -1.45 -7.72
CA GLU A 25 19.52 -0.87 -8.54
C GLU A 25 19.38 0.66 -8.37
N GLY A 26 20.05 1.22 -7.36
CA GLY A 26 20.01 2.64 -7.05
C GLY A 26 18.80 3.05 -6.22
N VAL A 27 18.88 4.25 -5.64
CA VAL A 27 17.85 4.83 -4.75
C VAL A 27 16.49 4.98 -5.44
N LYS A 28 16.47 5.14 -6.77
CA LYS A 28 15.24 5.23 -7.56
C LYS A 28 14.44 3.92 -7.57
N SER A 29 15.08 2.77 -7.41
CA SER A 29 14.38 1.49 -7.40
C SER A 29 13.47 1.32 -6.19
N LEU A 30 13.81 1.96 -5.07
CA LEU A 30 12.95 1.97 -3.86
C LEU A 30 11.58 2.62 -4.10
N PHE A 31 11.50 3.55 -5.06
CA PHE A 31 10.25 4.23 -5.42
C PHE A 31 9.59 3.63 -6.66
N LYS A 32 10.14 2.54 -7.21
CA LYS A 32 9.56 1.83 -8.35
C LYS A 32 8.21 1.24 -7.91
N GLY A 33 7.14 1.64 -8.60
CA GLY A 33 5.77 1.26 -8.24
C GLY A 33 5.04 2.25 -7.32
N ALA A 34 5.68 3.37 -6.90
CA ALA A 34 5.01 4.42 -6.15
C ALA A 34 3.77 4.97 -6.89
N GLY A 35 3.87 5.17 -8.22
CA GLY A 35 2.74 5.60 -9.04
C GLY A 35 1.56 4.63 -9.03
N ALA A 36 1.81 3.31 -9.10
CA ALA A 36 0.75 2.31 -8.99
C ALA A 36 0.09 2.31 -7.60
N ASN A 37 0.88 2.55 -6.54
CA ASN A 37 0.35 2.72 -5.19
C ASN A 37 -0.50 3.99 -5.03
N ILE A 38 -0.12 5.10 -5.68
CA ILE A 38 -0.91 6.34 -5.70
C ILE A 38 -2.25 6.09 -6.41
N LEU A 39 -2.25 5.44 -7.58
CA LEU A 39 -3.49 5.09 -8.29
C LEU A 39 -4.40 4.21 -7.44
N ARG A 40 -3.84 3.23 -6.73
CA ARG A 40 -4.57 2.40 -5.76
C ARG A 40 -5.18 3.23 -4.63
N ALA A 41 -4.44 4.19 -4.09
CA ALA A 41 -4.93 5.07 -3.02
C ALA A 41 -6.09 5.95 -3.50
N ILE A 42 -5.99 6.52 -4.70
CA ILE A 42 -7.05 7.33 -5.33
C ILE A 42 -8.30 6.47 -5.56
N ALA A 43 -8.14 5.26 -6.08
CA ALA A 43 -9.25 4.33 -6.28
C ALA A 43 -9.95 3.99 -4.95
N GLY A 44 -9.19 3.68 -3.90
CA GLY A 44 -9.75 3.40 -2.57
C GLY A 44 -10.47 4.60 -1.95
N ALA A 45 -9.91 5.80 -2.09
CA ALA A 45 -10.54 7.04 -1.63
C ALA A 45 -11.81 7.36 -2.44
N GLY A 46 -11.81 7.14 -3.76
CA GLY A 46 -12.96 7.31 -4.64
C GLY A 46 -14.10 6.36 -4.28
N VAL A 47 -13.78 5.09 -4.00
CA VAL A 47 -14.74 4.12 -3.46
C VAL A 47 -15.29 4.66 -2.14
N ARG A 48 -14.45 4.99 -1.15
CA ARG A 48 -14.92 5.49 0.16
C ARG A 48 -15.83 6.71 0.02
N ALA A 49 -15.44 7.71 -0.78
CA ALA A 49 -16.26 8.89 -1.04
C ALA A 49 -17.59 8.56 -1.76
N GLY A 50 -17.57 7.58 -2.66
CA GLY A 50 -18.77 7.08 -3.35
C GLY A 50 -19.74 6.36 -2.41
N TYR A 51 -19.25 5.66 -1.39
CA TYR A 51 -20.06 4.97 -0.38
C TYR A 51 -20.55 5.90 0.74
N ASP A 52 -19.78 6.93 1.12
CA ASP A 52 -20.14 7.90 2.16
C ASP A 52 -21.48 8.62 1.88
N LYS A 53 -21.74 9.00 0.62
CA LYS A 53 -22.95 9.75 0.23
C LYS A 53 -24.26 8.96 0.40
N PRO A 54 -24.41 7.72 -0.13
CA PRO A 54 -25.60 6.93 0.09
C PRO A 54 -25.76 6.49 1.55
N GLN A 55 -24.67 6.21 2.28
CA GLN A 55 -24.76 5.89 3.70
C GLN A 55 -25.30 7.06 4.54
N MET A 56 -24.91 8.31 4.24
CA MET A 56 -25.46 9.48 4.92
C MET A 56 -26.97 9.67 4.66
N ILE A 57 -27.44 9.38 3.46
CA ILE A 57 -28.85 9.53 3.09
C ILE A 57 -29.72 8.42 3.69
N VAL A 58 -29.23 7.17 3.71
CA VAL A 58 -29.99 6.01 4.16
C VAL A 58 -29.94 5.83 5.68
N PHE A 59 -28.81 6.12 6.33
CA PHE A 59 -28.62 5.82 7.75
C PHE A 59 -28.58 7.06 8.66
N GLY A 60 -28.64 8.29 8.12
CA GLY A 60 -28.70 9.53 8.90
C GLY A 60 -27.44 9.85 9.73
N ASN A 61 -26.51 8.91 9.85
CA ASN A 61 -25.20 9.03 10.47
C ASN A 61 -24.15 8.45 9.52
N LYS A 62 -22.99 9.11 9.45
CA LYS A 62 -21.80 8.49 8.86
C LYS A 62 -21.49 7.24 9.67
N TYR A 63 -21.33 6.09 9.00
CA TYR A 63 -20.74 4.91 9.65
C TYR A 63 -19.31 5.28 10.03
N GLY A 64 -19.15 5.73 11.27
CA GLY A 64 -17.87 5.96 11.90
C GLY A 64 -17.19 4.62 12.02
N SER A 65 -16.44 4.24 11.00
CA SER A 65 -15.33 3.31 11.17
C SER A 65 -14.33 4.04 12.07
N GLY A 66 -14.50 3.88 13.39
CA GLY A 66 -13.45 4.15 14.34
C GLY A 66 -12.18 3.46 13.84
N GLY A 67 -11.19 4.27 13.55
CA GLY A 67 -9.89 3.84 13.06
C GLY A 67 -8.91 4.93 13.45
N ALA A 68 -8.38 4.78 14.65
CA ALA A 68 -7.09 5.33 15.03
C ALA A 68 -6.01 4.91 14.01
#